data_AF-A0A829D1Q2-F1
#
_entry.id   AF-A0A829D1Q2-F1
#
_cell.length_a   1.000
_cell.length_b   1.000
_cell.length_c   1.000
_cell.angle_alpha   90.00
_cell.angle_beta   90.00
_cell.angle_gamma   90.00
#
_symmetry.space_group_name_H-M   'P 1'
#
loop_
_entity.id
_entity.type
_entity.pdbx_description
1 polymer ?
#
loop_
_entity_poly.entity_id
_entity_poly.type
_entity_poly.pdbx_seq_one_letter_code
_entity_poly.pdbx_strand_id
1 'polypeptide(L)'
;MEVQVEIKTYLVDFKNQKIRSFEISETERGYNDFGQRACPDPIRAGKMALKNVGLSHTRKIFPQWKKTKLNLIRNDSDPNVQKLLEEGFQYFGRGDDENHEIFLIKPEALEVWKLALAQSGNRSEGAFANIAYYYLNNGYLEEAIDWFRKAAVANPDREKFWNLRIKDILHKREQVEVYNDLNN
;
A
#
# COMPACT_ATOMS: atom_id res chain seq x y z
N MET A 1 3.39 1.06 25.01
CA MET A 1 4.39 -0.03 24.96
C MET A 1 5.07 0.05 23.61
N GLU A 2 6.37 -0.19 23.51
CA GLU A 2 7.09 -0.15 22.22
C GLU A 2 7.54 -1.57 21.88
N VAL A 3 7.26 -2.00 20.64
CA VAL A 3 7.67 -3.30 20.10
C VAL A 3 8.46 -3.04 18.83
N GLN A 4 9.72 -3.50 18.82
CA GLN A 4 10.56 -3.46 17.64
C GLN A 4 10.59 -4.85 17.01
N VAL A 5 10.40 -4.90 15.68
CA VAL A 5 10.55 -6.13 14.90
C VAL A 5 11.61 -5.90 13.85
N GLU A 6 12.55 -6.83 13.77
CA GLU A 6 13.61 -6.85 12.77
C GLU A 6 13.45 -8.08 11.88
N ILE A 7 13.49 -7.88 10.57
CA ILE A 7 13.51 -8.97 9.58
C ILE A 7 14.81 -8.87 8.77
N LYS A 8 15.44 -10.03 8.56
CA LYS A 8 16.54 -10.22 7.61
C LYS A 8 16.01 -11.01 6.43
N THR A 9 16.07 -10.44 5.24
CA THR A 9 15.60 -11.06 4.01
C THR A 9 16.75 -11.33 3.06
N TYR A 10 16.73 -12.47 2.38
CA TYR A 10 17.69 -12.84 1.35
C TYR A 10 16.97 -12.99 0.01
N LEU A 11 17.38 -12.22 -0.99
CA LEU A 11 16.97 -12.40 -2.37
C LEU A 11 18.02 -13.26 -3.08
N VAL A 12 17.63 -14.48 -3.46
CA VAL A 12 18.48 -15.44 -4.15
C VAL A 12 18.14 -15.45 -5.63
N ASP A 13 19.10 -15.07 -6.46
CA ASP A 13 19.03 -15.21 -7.91
C ASP A 13 19.67 -16.55 -8.29
N PHE A 14 18.84 -17.55 -8.57
CA PHE A 14 19.30 -18.88 -8.95
C PHE A 14 19.99 -18.91 -10.32
N LYS A 15 19.60 -18.02 -11.24
CA LYS A 15 20.14 -17.97 -12.60
C LYS A 15 21.59 -17.48 -12.57
N ASN A 16 21.86 -16.45 -11.75
CA ASN A 16 23.17 -15.81 -11.69
C ASN A 16 23.97 -16.17 -10.43
N GLN A 17 23.45 -17.06 -9.58
CA GLN A 17 24.02 -17.46 -8.29
C GLN A 17 24.38 -16.28 -7.37
N LYS A 18 23.61 -15.18 -7.45
CA LYS A 18 23.82 -13.98 -6.63
C LYS A 18 22.87 -14.00 -5.44
N ILE A 19 23.37 -13.62 -4.27
CA ILE A 19 22.56 -13.41 -3.06
C ILE A 19 22.68 -11.95 -2.66
N ARG A 20 21.53 -11.29 -2.46
CA ARG A 20 21.44 -9.95 -1.86
C ARG A 20 20.71 -10.05 -0.53
N SER A 21 21.31 -9.54 0.54
CA SER A 21 20.68 -9.46 1.85
C SER A 21 20.12 -8.07 2.12
N PHE A 22 19.00 -8.02 2.82
CA PHE A 22 18.34 -6.80 3.28
C PHE A 22 18.02 -6.96 4.76
N GLU A 23 18.43 -5.98 5.57
CA GLU A 23 18.14 -5.91 6.99
C GLU A 23 17.27 -4.67 7.21
N ILE A 24 16.04 -4.88 7.68
CA ILE A 24 15.14 -3.77 8.01
C ILE A 24 14.49 -4.08 9.35
N SER A 25 14.53 -3.09 10.22
CA SER A 25 13.76 -3.05 11.44
C SER A 25 12.67 -1.99 11.32
N GLU A 26 11.49 -2.31 11.84
CA GLU A 26 10.43 -1.33 12.10
C GLU A 26 10.11 -1.38 13.58
N THR A 27 9.89 -0.19 14.15
CA THR A 27 9.50 -0.04 15.54
C THR A 27 8.08 0.48 15.59
N GLU A 28 7.17 -0.29 16.17
CA GLU A 28 5.79 0.15 16.39
C GLU A 28 5.54 0.42 17.87
N ARG A 29 4.84 1.51 18.12
CA ARG A 29 4.33 1.83 19.45
C ARG A 29 2.92 1.30 19.56
N GLY A 30 2.73 0.33 20.46
CA GLY A 30 1.42 -0.08 20.94
C GLY A 30 0.82 1.02 21.80
N TYR A 31 -0.19 1.69 21.27
CA TYR A 31 -1.02 2.66 21.98
C TYR A 31 -2.32 2.01 22.45
N ASN A 32 -2.87 2.55 23.53
CA ASN A 32 -4.24 2.28 23.95
C ASN A 32 -5.16 3.36 23.38
N ASP A 33 -6.43 3.03 23.24
CA ASP A 33 -7.45 4.05 22.99
C ASP A 33 -7.55 5.01 24.19
N PHE A 34 -7.92 6.28 23.91
CA PHE A 34 -8.09 7.30 24.95
C PHE A 34 -9.06 6.82 26.05
N GLY A 35 -8.60 6.85 27.31
CA GLY A 35 -9.39 6.44 28.48
C GLY A 35 -9.23 4.98 28.92
N GLN A 36 -8.54 4.13 28.15
CA GLN A 36 -8.24 2.77 28.59
C GLN A 36 -7.06 2.72 29.56
N ARG A 37 -7.30 2.15 30.76
CA ARG A 37 -6.30 1.96 31.82
C ARG A 37 -5.51 0.65 31.72
N ALA A 38 -5.92 -0.27 30.85
CA ALA A 38 -5.24 -1.54 30.64
C ALA A 38 -3.89 -1.33 29.93
N CYS A 39 -2.90 -2.19 30.14
CA CYS A 39 -1.65 -2.11 29.37
C CYS A 39 -1.92 -2.38 27.87
N PRO A 40 -1.22 -1.70 26.95
CA PRO A 40 -1.32 -1.99 25.52
C PRO A 40 -0.98 -3.44 25.20
N ASP A 41 -1.79 -4.07 24.34
CA ASP A 41 -1.61 -5.47 23.96
C ASP A 41 -0.30 -5.66 23.16
N PRO A 42 0.72 -6.34 23.73
CA PRO A 42 1.99 -6.59 23.05
C PRO A 42 1.82 -7.43 21.79
N ILE A 43 0.85 -8.34 21.76
CA ILE A 43 0.61 -9.24 20.63
C ILE A 43 0.07 -8.43 19.45
N ARG A 44 -0.87 -7.52 19.70
CA ARG A 44 -1.39 -6.60 18.67
C ARG A 44 -0.28 -5.71 18.11
N ALA A 45 0.50 -5.07 18.98
CA ALA A 45 1.61 -4.21 18.57
C ALA A 45 2.66 -4.98 17.76
N GLY A 46 3.02 -6.20 18.20
CA GLY A 46 3.97 -7.06 17.49
C GLY A 46 3.46 -7.54 16.12
N LYS A 47 2.17 -7.89 16.00
CA LYS A 47 1.55 -8.25 14.71
C LYS A 47 1.57 -7.07 13.72
N MET A 48 1.33 -5.86 14.21
CA MET A 48 1.37 -4.64 13.39
C MET A 48 2.81 -4.33 12.95
N ALA A 49 3.77 -4.38 13.88
CA ALA A 49 5.19 -4.22 13.56
C ALA A 49 5.66 -5.22 12.51
N LEU A 50 5.29 -6.49 12.66
CA LEU A 50 5.61 -7.55 11.71
C LEU A 50 4.99 -7.30 10.32
N LYS A 51 3.74 -6.83 10.27
CA LYS A 51 3.08 -6.47 9.01
C LYS A 51 3.79 -5.29 8.32
N ASN A 52 4.14 -4.25 9.09
CA ASN A 52 4.77 -3.04 8.55
C ASN A 52 6.20 -3.29 8.08
N VAL A 53 7.01 -4.06 8.83
CA VAL A 53 8.36 -4.43 8.40
C VAL A 53 8.36 -5.31 7.15
N GLY A 54 7.35 -6.18 6.99
CA GLY A 54 7.16 -6.97 5.77
C GLY A 54 6.87 -6.08 4.55
N LEU A 55 5.99 -5.09 4.70
CA LEU A 55 5.66 -4.14 3.63
C LEU A 55 6.85 -3.23 3.26
N SER A 56 7.56 -2.72 4.28
CA SER A 56 8.80 -1.95 4.12
C SER A 56 9.87 -2.77 3.37
N HIS A 57 9.98 -4.07 3.69
CA HIS A 57 10.83 -5.01 2.96
C HIS A 57 10.49 -5.10 1.48
N THR A 58 9.22 -5.32 1.13
CA THR A 58 8.81 -5.41 -0.28
C THR A 58 9.22 -4.17 -1.07
N ARG A 59 9.07 -2.97 -0.49
CA ARG A 59 9.52 -1.71 -1.13
C ARG A 59 11.03 -1.59 -1.28
N LYS A 60 11.83 -2.04 -0.30
CA LYS A 60 13.30 -1.97 -0.41
C LYS A 60 13.86 -2.99 -1.39
N ILE A 61 13.23 -4.17 -1.47
CA ILE A 61 13.60 -5.22 -2.41
C ILE A 61 13.21 -4.81 -3.85
N PHE A 62 12.09 -4.10 -4.01
CA PHE A 62 11.58 -3.63 -5.30
C PHE A 62 11.42 -2.09 -5.34
N PRO A 63 12.52 -1.31 -5.35
CA PRO A 63 12.52 0.14 -5.09
C PRO A 63 11.92 1.02 -6.19
N GLN A 64 11.63 0.44 -7.36
CA GLN A 64 11.23 1.11 -8.60
C GLN A 64 9.96 1.97 -8.46
N TRP A 65 9.15 1.71 -7.43
CA TRP A 65 7.82 2.29 -7.25
C TRP A 65 7.78 3.44 -6.24
N LYS A 66 8.91 3.79 -5.62
CA LYS A 66 9.04 4.87 -4.62
C LYS A 66 8.54 6.24 -5.10
N LYS A 67 8.57 6.52 -6.42
CA LYS A 67 8.23 7.82 -7.01
C LYS A 67 6.84 7.86 -7.68
N THR A 68 5.99 6.88 -7.38
CA THR A 68 4.72 6.75 -8.08
C THR A 68 3.72 7.74 -7.51
N LYS A 69 3.42 8.82 -8.25
CA LYS A 69 2.38 9.80 -7.86
C LYS A 69 1.04 9.08 -7.64
N LEU A 70 0.57 9.02 -6.39
CA LEU A 70 -0.70 8.37 -6.04
C LEU A 70 -1.84 9.38 -6.27
N ASN A 71 -2.93 8.95 -6.91
CA ASN A 71 -4.10 9.79 -7.15
C ASN A 71 -5.28 9.27 -6.30
N LEU A 72 -5.10 9.31 -5.00
CA LEU A 72 -6.09 8.82 -4.04
C LEU A 72 -7.36 9.67 -4.11
N ILE A 73 -8.51 9.04 -3.88
CA ILE A 73 -9.84 9.64 -4.01
C ILE A 73 -10.48 9.73 -2.63
N ARG A 74 -10.99 10.93 -2.32
CA ARG A 74 -11.76 11.20 -1.10
C ARG A 74 -13.27 11.28 -1.35
N ASN A 75 -13.65 11.72 -2.54
CA ASN A 75 -15.04 12.04 -2.84
C ASN A 75 -15.81 10.77 -3.22
N ASP A 76 -17.03 10.65 -2.70
CA ASP A 76 -18.02 9.68 -3.11
C ASP A 76 -19.41 10.33 -3.07
N SER A 77 -20.34 9.82 -3.89
CA SER A 77 -21.72 10.28 -3.88
C SER A 77 -22.46 9.95 -2.57
N ASP A 78 -22.06 8.86 -1.90
CA ASP A 78 -22.58 8.51 -0.57
C ASP A 78 -21.72 9.18 0.52
N PRO A 79 -22.29 10.07 1.34
CA PRO A 79 -21.56 10.76 2.41
C PRO A 79 -20.91 9.82 3.43
N ASN A 80 -21.50 8.65 3.68
CA ASN A 80 -20.93 7.67 4.62
C ASN A 80 -19.71 6.98 4.01
N VAL A 81 -19.76 6.69 2.71
CA VAL A 81 -18.62 6.13 1.98
C VAL A 81 -17.50 7.17 1.90
N GLN A 82 -17.82 8.42 1.54
CA GLN A 82 -16.85 9.52 1.52
C GLN A 82 -16.13 9.68 2.86
N LYS A 83 -16.87 9.65 3.98
CA LYS A 83 -16.27 9.73 5.32
C LYS A 83 -15.24 8.61 5.56
N LEU A 84 -15.55 7.39 5.16
CA LEU A 84 -14.62 6.25 5.27
C LEU A 84 -13.41 6.42 4.32
N LEU A 85 -13.62 6.95 3.11
CA LEU A 85 -12.50 7.25 2.21
C LEU A 85 -11.54 8.25 2.85
N GLU A 86 -12.06 9.34 3.44
CA GLU A 86 -11.30 10.36 4.15
C GLU A 86 -10.58 9.80 5.40
N GLU A 87 -11.23 8.92 6.17
CA GLU A 87 -10.65 8.30 7.36
C GLU A 87 -9.39 7.48 7.05
N GLY A 88 -9.35 6.80 5.89
CA GLY A 88 -8.17 6.04 5.48
C GLY A 88 -6.88 6.88 5.37
N PHE A 89 -6.99 8.19 5.14
CA PHE A 89 -5.83 9.10 5.05
C PHE A 89 -5.20 9.40 6.42
N GLN A 90 -5.90 9.13 7.53
CA GLN A 90 -5.34 9.30 8.88
C GLN A 90 -4.21 8.32 9.18
N TYR A 91 -4.09 7.24 8.40
CA TYR A 91 -3.09 6.19 8.57
C TYR A 91 -1.85 6.39 7.72
N PHE A 92 -1.63 7.61 7.22
CA PHE A 92 -0.43 7.95 6.46
C PHE A 92 0.70 8.23 7.45
N GLY A 93 1.94 7.87 7.11
CA GLY A 93 3.09 8.08 7.98
C GLY A 93 3.32 9.57 8.29
N ARG A 94 4.00 9.87 9.39
CA ARG A 94 4.37 11.25 9.71
C ARG A 94 5.34 11.78 8.65
N GLY A 95 4.90 12.74 7.84
CA GLY A 95 5.66 13.26 6.69
C GLY A 95 5.20 12.70 5.34
N ASP A 96 4.25 11.76 5.33
CA ASP A 96 3.53 11.33 4.14
C ASP A 96 2.36 12.29 3.94
N ASP A 97 2.52 13.28 3.09
CA ASP A 97 1.39 14.04 2.57
C ASP A 97 1.21 13.74 1.08
N GLU A 98 0.00 13.93 0.56
CA GLU A 98 -0.32 13.66 -0.84
C GLU A 98 0.41 14.57 -1.85
N ASN A 99 1.09 15.60 -1.34
CA ASN A 99 1.86 16.58 -2.10
C ASN A 99 3.38 16.30 -2.08
N HIS A 100 3.85 15.43 -1.19
CA HIS A 100 5.20 14.92 -1.05
C HIS A 100 5.22 13.40 -1.30
N GLU A 101 6.41 12.82 -1.47
CA GLU A 101 6.54 11.39 -1.80
C GLU A 101 5.91 10.53 -0.68
N ILE A 102 4.75 9.92 -0.94
CA ILE A 102 4.10 9.00 0.01
C ILE A 102 5.04 7.82 0.31
N PHE A 103 5.58 7.80 1.53
CA PHE A 103 6.60 6.85 1.96
C PHE A 103 6.02 5.54 2.48
N LEU A 104 4.77 5.50 2.97
CA LEU A 104 4.06 4.24 3.28
C LEU A 104 2.55 4.43 3.48
N ILE A 105 1.72 3.76 2.67
CA ILE A 105 0.31 3.55 3.03
C ILE A 105 0.24 2.37 3.99
N LYS A 106 -0.12 2.64 5.26
CA LYS A 106 -0.24 1.62 6.30
C LYS A 106 -1.44 0.70 6.08
N PRO A 107 -1.40 -0.54 6.60
CA PRO A 107 -2.50 -1.49 6.45
C PRO A 107 -3.86 -1.04 6.97
N GLU A 108 -3.89 -0.16 7.96
CA GLU A 108 -5.12 0.36 8.55
C GLU A 108 -5.92 1.18 7.52
N ALA A 109 -5.24 1.92 6.62
CA ALA A 109 -5.89 2.58 5.49
C ALA A 109 -6.62 1.58 4.60
N LEU A 110 -6.01 0.43 4.32
CA LEU A 110 -6.62 -0.65 3.53
C LEU A 110 -7.89 -1.18 4.21
N GLU A 111 -7.87 -1.40 5.52
CA GLU A 111 -9.04 -1.90 6.24
C GLU A 111 -10.20 -0.91 6.17
N VAL A 112 -9.95 0.38 6.35
CA VAL A 112 -11.00 1.41 6.23
C VAL A 112 -11.53 1.52 4.81
N TRP A 113 -10.67 1.47 3.78
CA TRP A 113 -11.16 1.52 2.39
C TRP A 113 -11.91 0.26 1.97
N LYS A 114 -11.62 -0.92 2.56
CA LYS A 114 -12.47 -2.11 2.41
C LYS A 114 -13.84 -1.93 3.05
N LEU A 115 -13.92 -1.25 4.21
CA LEU A 115 -15.20 -0.89 4.82
C LEU A 115 -15.98 0.08 3.92
N ALA A 116 -15.32 1.09 3.36
CA ALA A 116 -15.92 2.01 2.38
C ALA A 116 -16.50 1.25 1.17
N LEU A 117 -15.73 0.27 0.66
CA LEU A 117 -16.17 -0.56 -0.45
C LEU A 117 -17.41 -1.40 -0.08
N ALA A 118 -17.41 -2.04 1.08
CA ALA A 118 -18.55 -2.82 1.57
C ALA A 118 -19.80 -1.94 1.75
N GLN A 119 -19.63 -0.75 2.35
CA GLN A 119 -20.69 0.23 2.55
C GLN A 119 -21.31 0.69 1.22
N SER A 120 -20.49 0.85 0.18
CA SER A 120 -20.95 1.22 -1.18
C SER A 120 -21.67 0.10 -1.94
N GLY A 121 -21.76 -1.11 -1.37
CA GLY A 121 -22.26 -2.29 -2.08
C GLY A 121 -21.35 -2.73 -3.23
N ASN A 122 -20.03 -2.58 -3.07
CA ASN A 122 -19.00 -2.85 -4.09
C ASN A 122 -19.08 -1.97 -5.34
N ARG A 123 -19.37 -0.67 -5.19
CA ARG A 123 -19.54 0.26 -6.32
C ARG A 123 -18.68 1.52 -6.25
N SER A 124 -18.04 1.81 -5.13
CA SER A 124 -17.21 3.01 -4.98
C SER A 124 -15.92 2.90 -5.81
N GLU A 125 -15.82 3.72 -6.86
CA GLU A 125 -14.57 3.95 -7.60
C GLU A 125 -13.44 4.37 -6.64
N GLY A 126 -13.73 5.29 -5.72
CA GLY A 126 -12.75 5.80 -4.78
C GLY A 126 -12.18 4.71 -3.88
N ALA A 127 -13.02 3.81 -3.38
CA ALA A 127 -12.56 2.68 -2.58
C ALA A 127 -11.71 1.71 -3.43
N PHE A 128 -12.14 1.35 -4.64
CA PHE A 128 -11.36 0.51 -5.54
C PHE A 128 -9.99 1.12 -5.87
N ALA A 129 -9.94 2.40 -6.21
CA ALA A 129 -8.73 3.13 -6.56
C ALA A 129 -7.76 3.23 -5.37
N ASN A 130 -8.26 3.54 -4.17
CA ASN A 130 -7.40 3.65 -2.99
C ASN A 130 -6.80 2.30 -2.58
N ILE A 131 -7.58 1.22 -2.66
CA ILE A 131 -7.08 -0.14 -2.46
C ILE A 131 -6.01 -0.48 -3.51
N ALA A 132 -6.23 -0.13 -4.78
CA ALA A 132 -5.23 -0.32 -5.83
C ALA A 132 -3.92 0.44 -5.53
N TYR A 133 -4.03 1.68 -5.04
CA TYR A 133 -2.87 2.48 -4.64
C TYR A 133 -2.15 1.92 -3.42
N TYR A 134 -2.87 1.33 -2.45
CA TYR A 134 -2.24 0.60 -1.36
C TYR A 134 -1.36 -0.54 -1.89
N TYR A 135 -1.89 -1.39 -2.77
CA TYR A 135 -1.14 -2.51 -3.33
C TYR A 135 0.05 -2.03 -4.16
N LEU A 136 -0.16 -1.02 -5.00
CA LEU A 136 0.90 -0.43 -5.83
C LEU A 136 2.03 0.16 -4.99
N ASN A 137 1.67 0.94 -3.96
CA ASN A 137 2.64 1.54 -3.03
C ASN A 137 3.47 0.49 -2.30
N ASN A 138 2.90 -0.70 -2.07
CA ASN A 138 3.54 -1.81 -1.36
C ASN A 138 4.16 -2.88 -2.29
N GLY A 139 4.19 -2.66 -3.61
CA GLY A 139 4.85 -3.53 -4.58
C GLY A 139 4.04 -4.73 -5.07
N TYR A 140 2.76 -4.81 -4.74
CA TYR A 140 1.83 -5.86 -5.17
C TYR A 140 1.16 -5.47 -6.49
N LEU A 141 1.85 -5.66 -7.61
CA LEU A 141 1.45 -5.10 -8.90
C LEU A 141 0.21 -5.74 -9.49
N GLU A 142 0.09 -7.07 -9.42
CA GLU A 142 -1.05 -7.78 -10.01
C GLU A 142 -2.33 -7.44 -9.26
N GLU A 143 -2.28 -7.42 -7.93
CA GLU A 143 -3.38 -6.96 -7.09
C GLU A 143 -3.75 -5.52 -7.41
N ALA A 144 -2.76 -4.62 -7.53
CA ALA A 144 -3.03 -3.23 -7.89
C ALA A 144 -3.74 -3.10 -9.25
N ILE A 145 -3.30 -3.84 -10.27
CA ILE A 145 -3.90 -3.84 -11.60
C ILE A 145 -5.36 -4.32 -11.54
N ASP A 146 -5.63 -5.41 -10.82
CA ASP A 146 -6.99 -5.94 -10.68
C ASP A 146 -7.93 -4.96 -9.99
N TRP A 147 -7.45 -4.25 -8.97
CA TRP A 147 -8.23 -3.21 -8.31
C TRP A 147 -8.43 -1.96 -9.19
N PHE A 148 -7.43 -1.55 -9.98
CA PHE A 148 -7.62 -0.47 -10.96
C PHE A 148 -8.62 -0.85 -12.06
N ARG A 149 -8.66 -2.11 -12.51
CA ARG A 149 -9.69 -2.60 -13.44
C ARG A 149 -11.09 -2.46 -12.84
N LYS A 150 -11.25 -2.79 -11.55
CA LYS A 150 -12.53 -2.60 -10.85
C LYS A 150 -12.91 -1.12 -10.74
N ALA A 151 -11.95 -0.24 -10.47
CA ALA A 151 -12.18 1.21 -10.47
C ALA A 151 -12.63 1.71 -11.87
N ALA A 152 -12.01 1.20 -12.94
CA ALA A 152 -12.38 1.51 -14.32
C ALA A 152 -13.83 1.13 -14.65
N VAL A 153 -14.25 -0.06 -14.23
CA VAL A 153 -15.63 -0.54 -14.40
C VAL A 153 -16.64 0.26 -13.56
N ALA A 154 -16.24 0.67 -12.35
CA ALA A 154 -17.12 1.42 -11.44
C ALA A 154 -17.42 2.85 -11.90
N ASN A 155 -16.49 3.48 -12.64
CA ASN A 155 -16.68 4.81 -13.20
C ASN A 155 -16.27 4.85 -14.69
N PRO A 156 -17.23 4.62 -15.61
CA PRO A 156 -16.99 4.66 -17.06
C PRO A 156 -16.38 5.97 -17.56
N ASP A 157 -16.73 7.11 -16.95
CA ASP A 157 -16.19 8.43 -17.34
C ASP A 157 -14.69 8.54 -17.04
N ARG A 158 -14.20 7.77 -16.06
CA ARG A 158 -12.78 7.69 -15.68
C ARG A 158 -12.11 6.39 -16.12
N GLU A 159 -12.78 5.53 -16.87
CA GLU A 159 -12.23 4.25 -17.32
C GLU A 159 -10.89 4.44 -18.07
N LYS A 160 -10.85 5.41 -18.99
CA LYS A 160 -9.64 5.74 -19.75
C LYS A 160 -8.48 6.16 -18.86
N PHE A 161 -8.75 6.90 -17.78
CA PHE A 161 -7.74 7.33 -16.82
C PHE A 161 -7.13 6.12 -16.11
N TRP A 162 -7.96 5.19 -15.62
CA TRP A 162 -7.49 3.97 -14.96
C TRP A 162 -6.77 3.02 -15.90
N ASN A 163 -7.24 2.86 -17.14
CA ASN A 163 -6.57 2.07 -18.16
C ASN A 163 -5.18 2.63 -18.51
N LEU A 164 -5.03 3.96 -18.59
CA LEU A 164 -3.71 4.58 -18.75
C LEU A 164 -2.79 4.32 -17.55
N ARG A 165 -3.35 4.32 -16.33
CA ARG A 165 -2.59 4.00 -15.13
C ARG A 165 -2.08 2.56 -15.12
N ILE A 166 -2.93 1.60 -15.51
CA ILE A 166 -2.55 0.19 -15.66
C ILE A 166 -1.44 0.05 -16.71
N LYS A 167 -1.54 0.75 -17.84
CA LYS A 167 -0.52 0.74 -18.89
C LYS A 167 0.83 1.26 -18.41
N ASP A 168 0.85 2.33 -17.62
CA ASP A 168 2.08 2.87 -17.01
C ASP A 168 2.75 1.86 -16.07
N ILE A 169 1.95 1.15 -15.27
CA ILE A 169 2.45 0.08 -14.37
C ILE A 169 3.07 -1.06 -15.18
N LEU A 170 2.38 -1.55 -16.22
CA LEU A 170 2.89 -2.64 -17.06
C LEU A 170 4.17 -2.24 -17.79
N HIS A 171 4.23 -1.04 -18.34
CA HIS A 171 5.42 -0.56 -19.04
C HIS A 171 6.64 -0.44 -18.11
N LYS A 172 6.44 0.07 -16.89
CA LYS A 172 7.50 0.11 -15.88
C LYS A 172 7.96 -1.29 -15.45
N ARG A 173 7.05 -2.27 -15.38
CA ARG A 173 7.40 -3.68 -15.11
C ARG A 173 8.34 -4.23 -16.19
N GLU A 174 7.98 -4.05 -17.46
CA GLU A 174 8.80 -4.50 -18.60
C GLU A 174 10.20 -3.86 -18.60
N GLN A 175 10.31 -2.55 -18.32
CA GLN A 175 11.61 -1.88 -18.22
C GLN A 175 12.50 -2.47 -17.10
N VAL A 176 11.89 -2.89 -15.99
CA VAL A 176 12.61 -3.49 -14.86
C VAL A 176 13.10 -4.90 -15.20
N GLU A 177 12.27 -5.70 -15.86
CA GLU A 177 12.65 -7.02 -16.37
C GLU A 177 13.85 -6.88 -17.33
N VAL A 178 13.76 -5.96 -18.30
CA VAL A 178 14.84 -5.70 -19.26
C VAL A 178 16.12 -5.18 -18.59
N TYR A 179 16.02 -4.25 -17.63
CA TYR A 179 17.20 -3.76 -16.89
C TYR A 179 17.88 -4.87 -16.08
N ASN A 180 17.10 -5.74 -15.44
CA ASN A 180 17.63 -6.85 -14.65
C ASN A 180 18.23 -7.95 -15.55
N ASP A 181 17.73 -8.12 -16.77
CA ASP A 181 18.29 -9.06 -17.74
C ASP A 181 19.57 -8.55 -18.41
N LEU A 182 19.72 -7.23 -18.59
CA LEU A 182 20.91 -6.62 -19.20
C LEU A 182 22.10 -6.42 -18.25
N ASN A 183 21.84 -6.31 -16.94
CA ASN A 183 22.87 -6.08 -15.91
C ASN A 183 23.18 -7.31 -15.07
N ASN A 184 22.72 -8.48 -15.53
CA ASN A 184 23.08 -9.79 -15.02
C ASN A 184 23.90 -10.55 -16.06
#